data_AF-A0A1J1IUG5-F1
#
_entry.id   AF-A0A1J1IUG5-F1
#
_cell.length_a   1.000
_cell.length_b   1.000
_cell.length_c   1.000
_cell.angle_alpha   90.00
_cell.angle_beta   90.00
_cell.angle_gamma   90.00
#
_symmetry.space_group_name_H-M   'P 1'
#
loop_
_entity.id
_entity.type
_entity.pdbx_description
1 polymer ?
#
loop_
_entity_poly.entity_id
_entity_poly.type
_entity_poly.pdbx_seq_one_letter_code
_entity_poly.pdbx_strand_id
1 'polypeptide(L)'
;MAHKDAERKRTGDAATVVLENTDANHFSIDKSQTSHDYSIISQKESLTLSDDIDQNITSNFSYENIDKISVKLKDGRNIFFLETGKSTEVALNARQACSIESAALTNPNLRIFLIYSSPKRLQKLKRTPVLEAIMSYSNVNINYINIDEFSHETPFENFIESKLLSKSFYLTEHTSDVLRLLVLWKYGGTYLDTDVIVRKSLEHVEHNFACPETEEYMNGAVLNFESADKNHLVTTFADDLIKNFKGYNWSQNGPLLITRVAQDLCNTKNTNEMVAKEDCKGVKVEIFNCMKNIFYELDLKIDQLTHQNL
;
A
#
# COMPACT_ATOMS: atom_id res chain seq x y z
N MET A 1 28.37 -39.16 16.34
CA MET A 1 29.84 -38.95 16.40
C MET A 1 30.18 -37.95 15.31
N ALA A 2 30.51 -36.68 15.55
CA ALA A 2 30.73 -35.96 16.79
C ALA A 2 30.29 -34.50 16.59
N HIS A 3 29.66 -33.96 17.65
CA HIS A 3 29.54 -32.53 17.94
C HIS A 3 30.92 -31.88 18.03
N LYS A 4 31.00 -30.59 17.71
CA LYS A 4 31.82 -29.63 18.46
C LYS A 4 31.18 -28.24 18.43
N ASP A 5 30.56 -27.91 19.55
CA ASP A 5 30.37 -26.55 20.05
C ASP A 5 31.71 -25.91 20.42
N ALA A 6 31.79 -24.58 20.28
CA ALA A 6 32.57 -23.60 21.06
C ALA A 6 32.70 -22.32 20.19
N GLU A 7 32.58 -21.08 20.66
CA GLU A 7 32.48 -20.53 22.00
C GLU A 7 32.01 -19.07 21.87
N ARG A 8 31.15 -18.64 22.79
CA ARG A 8 30.72 -17.24 22.94
C ARG A 8 31.77 -16.53 23.81
N LYS A 9 32.60 -15.66 23.23
CA LYS A 9 33.44 -14.72 24.00
C LYS A 9 32.84 -13.32 23.91
N ARG A 10 32.29 -12.87 25.05
CA ARG A 10 32.10 -11.44 25.34
C ARG A 10 33.46 -10.89 25.76
N THR A 11 33.95 -9.91 25.03
CA THR A 11 34.95 -8.96 25.50
C THR A 11 34.38 -7.59 25.16
N GLY A 12 34.00 -6.85 26.20
CA GLY A 12 33.68 -5.44 26.05
C GLY A 12 34.98 -4.67 25.87
N ASP A 13 35.00 -3.77 24.92
CA ASP A 13 35.87 -2.59 24.90
C ASP A 13 35.20 -1.53 24.02
N ALA A 14 35.24 -0.29 24.48
CA ALA A 14 34.62 0.87 23.86
C ALA A 14 35.23 1.14 22.48
N ALA A 15 34.40 1.15 21.44
CA ALA A 15 34.80 1.61 20.12
C ALA A 15 34.56 3.12 20.00
N THR A 16 35.62 3.89 20.23
CA THR A 16 35.74 5.28 19.81
C THR A 16 35.79 5.32 18.28
N VAL A 17 34.76 5.87 17.63
CA VAL A 17 34.81 6.14 16.19
C VAL A 17 35.52 7.47 15.97
N VAL A 18 36.75 7.38 15.48
CA VAL A 18 37.53 8.50 14.94
C VAL A 18 37.02 8.76 13.53
N LEU A 19 36.45 9.94 13.31
CA LEU A 19 36.15 10.45 11.96
C LEU A 19 37.37 11.24 11.48
N GLU A 20 38.16 10.64 10.58
CA GLU A 20 39.15 11.36 9.79
C GLU A 20 38.42 12.14 8.68
N ASN A 21 38.29 13.46 8.86
CA ASN A 21 37.95 14.39 7.78
C ASN A 21 39.23 14.79 7.05
N THR A 22 39.33 14.46 5.77
CA THR A 22 40.27 15.11 4.85
C THR A 22 39.51 15.99 3.87
N ASP A 23 40.13 17.14 3.59
CA ASP A 23 39.82 18.16 2.60
C ASP A 23 38.82 19.27 2.98
N ALA A 24 39.40 20.22 3.71
CA ALA A 24 38.95 21.60 3.83
C ALA A 24 39.20 22.38 2.52
N ASN A 25 38.17 23.09 2.04
CA ASN A 25 38.35 24.29 1.23
C ASN A 25 37.53 25.45 1.83
N HIS A 26 38.24 26.23 2.64
CA HIS A 26 38.18 27.68 2.84
C HIS A 26 36.83 28.42 2.59
N PHE A 27 36.14 28.75 3.67
CA PHE A 27 35.41 30.03 3.80
C PHE A 27 35.62 30.56 5.22
N SER A 28 36.33 31.68 5.34
CA SER A 28 36.70 32.34 6.59
C SER A 28 35.60 33.30 7.02
N ILE A 29 35.09 33.18 8.25
CA ILE A 29 34.32 34.22 8.92
C ILE A 29 34.96 34.54 10.27
N ASP A 30 35.26 35.82 10.43
CA ASP A 30 35.95 36.49 11.53
C ASP A 30 35.20 36.32 12.86
N LYS A 31 35.88 35.82 13.89
CA LYS A 31 35.37 35.72 15.27
C LYS A 31 35.78 36.97 16.05
N SER A 32 35.09 38.08 15.81
CA SER A 32 35.30 39.28 16.63
C SER A 32 34.10 40.21 16.70
N GLN A 33 32.88 39.70 16.88
CA GLN A 33 31.75 40.51 17.36
C GLN A 33 30.59 39.61 17.78
N THR A 34 30.33 39.54 19.09
CA THR A 34 29.01 39.34 19.76
C THR A 34 29.22 38.80 21.18
N SER A 35 29.84 39.61 22.04
CA SER A 35 29.64 39.52 23.50
C SER A 35 28.92 40.79 23.92
N HIS A 36 27.59 40.80 23.84
CA HIS A 36 26.66 41.64 24.62
C HIS A 36 25.26 41.41 24.06
N ASP A 37 24.53 40.48 24.67
CA ASP A 37 23.09 40.56 25.00
C ASP A 37 22.57 39.16 25.35
N TYR A 38 23.01 38.67 26.51
CA TYR A 38 22.34 37.58 27.23
C TYR A 38 21.88 38.13 28.59
N SER A 39 20.89 39.00 28.54
CA SER A 39 20.09 39.35 29.71
C SER A 39 18.78 39.95 29.21
N ILE A 40 17.75 39.10 29.12
CA ILE A 40 16.31 39.33 29.31
C ILE A 40 15.62 38.17 28.57
N ILE A 41 15.21 37.16 29.34
CA ILE A 41 13.92 36.45 29.33
C ILE A 41 14.02 35.50 30.53
N SER A 42 13.80 36.06 31.71
CA SER A 42 13.46 35.30 32.91
C SER A 42 12.02 35.64 33.26
N GLN A 43 11.07 35.09 32.50
CA GLN A 43 9.71 34.90 33.01
C GLN A 43 9.35 33.44 32.77
N LYS A 44 9.48 32.70 33.86
CA LYS A 44 9.05 31.33 34.02
C LYS A 44 7.54 31.39 34.28
N GLU A 45 6.75 31.48 33.23
CA GLU A 45 5.32 31.20 33.36
C GLU A 45 5.14 29.68 33.41
N SER A 46 4.95 29.21 34.64
CA SER A 46 4.40 27.91 34.97
C SER A 46 2.97 27.82 34.43
N LEU A 47 2.82 27.48 33.16
CA LEU A 47 1.57 26.89 32.68
C LEU A 47 1.55 25.45 33.18
N THR A 48 0.93 25.26 34.35
CA THR A 48 0.42 23.96 34.75
C THR A 48 -0.54 23.52 33.65
N LEU A 49 -0.15 22.55 32.83
CA LEU A 49 -1.13 21.76 32.09
C LEU A 49 -2.01 21.12 33.15
N SER A 50 -3.24 21.61 33.27
CA SER A 50 -4.27 20.89 34.01
C SER A 50 -4.38 19.50 33.40
N ASP A 51 -4.26 18.47 34.22
CA ASP A 51 -4.51 17.06 33.90
C ASP A 51 -5.98 16.77 33.53
N ASP A 52 -6.69 17.75 32.95
CA ASP A 52 -8.02 17.61 32.37
C ASP A 52 -7.89 17.62 30.84
N ILE A 53 -7.13 16.66 30.30
CA ILE A 53 -7.42 16.22 28.93
C ILE A 53 -8.67 15.37 29.04
N ASP A 54 -9.80 16.00 28.71
CA ASP A 54 -11.09 15.38 28.49
C ASP A 54 -10.91 14.05 27.74
N GLN A 55 -11.00 12.92 28.44
CA GLN A 55 -11.00 11.57 27.84
C GLN A 55 -12.26 11.31 26.97
N ASN A 56 -13.02 12.37 26.66
CA ASN A 56 -14.30 12.32 25.98
C ASN A 56 -14.37 13.11 24.66
N ILE A 57 -13.26 13.61 24.12
CA ILE A 57 -13.23 13.97 22.68
C ILE A 57 -12.81 12.74 21.88
N THR A 58 -13.59 11.68 21.95
CA THR A 58 -13.69 10.72 20.85
C THR A 58 -14.40 11.45 19.72
N SER A 59 -13.66 12.23 18.94
CA SER A 59 -14.14 12.66 17.63
C SER A 59 -14.34 11.37 16.82
N ASN A 60 -15.56 10.84 16.82
CA ASN A 60 -15.95 9.73 15.97
C ASN A 60 -15.73 10.21 14.53
N PHE A 61 -14.62 9.83 13.92
CA PHE A 61 -14.44 10.00 12.49
C PHE A 61 -15.60 9.27 11.81
N SER A 62 -16.44 10.03 11.12
CA SER A 62 -17.44 9.43 10.24
C SER A 62 -16.72 9.09 8.95
N TYR A 63 -16.51 7.80 8.73
CA TYR A 63 -15.96 7.30 7.49
C TYR A 63 -17.12 6.84 6.60
N GLU A 64 -17.06 7.17 5.31
CA GLU A 64 -18.10 6.83 4.35
C GLU A 64 -17.87 5.44 3.75
N ASN A 65 -18.97 4.72 3.45
CA ASN A 65 -18.91 3.53 2.58
C ASN A 65 -18.47 3.99 1.19
N ILE A 66 -17.52 3.30 0.57
CA ILE A 66 -17.02 3.58 -0.78
C ILE A 66 -18.14 3.67 -1.83
N ASP A 67 -19.24 2.90 -1.68
CA ASP A 67 -20.41 2.97 -2.58
C ASP A 67 -21.20 4.28 -2.49
N LYS A 68 -21.09 4.98 -1.36
CA LYS A 68 -21.93 6.14 -1.02
C LYS A 68 -21.11 7.40 -0.81
N ILE A 69 -19.87 7.43 -1.33
CA ILE A 69 -18.97 8.54 -1.06
C ILE A 69 -19.43 9.82 -1.75
N SER A 70 -19.30 10.91 -1.00
CA SER A 70 -19.61 12.26 -1.50
C SER A 70 -18.56 12.76 -2.50
N VAL A 71 -17.34 12.24 -2.40
CA VAL A 71 -16.23 12.55 -3.30
C VAL A 71 -16.41 11.84 -4.63
N LYS A 72 -16.63 12.59 -5.71
CA LYS A 72 -16.84 12.02 -7.05
C LYS A 72 -15.63 11.18 -7.49
N LEU A 73 -15.76 9.85 -7.52
CA LEU A 73 -14.83 8.95 -8.19
C LEU A 73 -14.71 9.42 -9.65
N LYS A 74 -13.48 9.74 -10.06
CA LYS A 74 -13.19 10.06 -11.45
C LYS A 74 -12.66 8.78 -12.04
N ASP A 75 -13.44 8.19 -12.93
CA ASP A 75 -13.09 6.95 -13.61
C ASP A 75 -11.66 7.02 -14.20
N GLY A 76 -10.87 5.97 -13.93
CA GLY A 76 -9.46 5.85 -14.29
C GLY A 76 -8.49 6.71 -13.46
N ARG A 77 -8.98 7.59 -12.59
CA ARG A 77 -8.17 8.60 -11.86
C ARG A 77 -8.14 8.35 -10.35
N ASN A 78 -8.20 7.09 -9.96
CA ASN A 78 -8.21 6.63 -8.57
C ASN A 78 -7.03 5.67 -8.31
N ILE A 79 -6.47 5.72 -7.11
CA ILE A 79 -5.52 4.76 -6.57
C ILE A 79 -6.16 4.12 -5.34
N PHE A 80 -6.20 2.80 -5.27
CA PHE A 80 -6.80 2.04 -4.19
C PHE A 80 -5.75 1.24 -3.43
N PHE A 81 -5.80 1.37 -2.10
CA PHE A 81 -5.13 0.50 -1.15
C PHE A 81 -6.20 -0.24 -0.33
N LEU A 82 -5.98 -1.53 -0.07
CA LEU A 82 -6.92 -2.36 0.69
C LEU A 82 -6.31 -2.82 2.01
N GLU A 83 -7.08 -2.68 3.09
CA GLU A 83 -6.75 -3.23 4.41
C GLU A 83 -7.81 -4.28 4.79
N THR A 84 -7.48 -5.55 4.52
CA THR A 84 -8.41 -6.68 4.63
C THR A 84 -8.20 -7.56 5.86
N GLY A 85 -7.31 -7.16 6.77
CA GLY A 85 -6.95 -7.91 7.97
C GLY A 85 -8.14 -8.33 8.85
N LYS A 86 -7.93 -9.40 9.64
CA LYS A 86 -8.93 -9.91 10.60
C LYS A 86 -8.77 -9.36 12.02
N SER A 87 -7.66 -8.68 12.29
CA SER A 87 -7.36 -8.16 13.63
C SER A 87 -8.37 -7.09 14.04
N THR A 88 -8.76 -7.15 15.32
CA THR A 88 -9.60 -6.14 15.98
C THR A 88 -8.82 -4.89 16.35
N GLU A 89 -7.50 -5.01 16.51
CA GLU A 89 -6.60 -3.86 16.61
C GLU A 89 -6.25 -3.39 15.21
N VAL A 90 -6.60 -2.14 14.92
CA VAL A 90 -6.44 -1.55 13.61
C VAL A 90 -5.64 -0.28 13.81
N ALA A 91 -4.38 -0.31 13.40
CA ALA A 91 -3.50 0.85 13.35
C ALA A 91 -2.73 0.79 12.03
N LEU A 92 -2.66 1.93 11.35
CA LEU A 92 -1.82 2.06 10.17
C LEU A 92 -0.37 2.07 10.63
N ASN A 93 0.43 1.11 10.16
CA ASN A 93 1.86 1.09 10.49
C ASN A 93 2.66 2.03 9.56
N ALA A 94 3.91 2.31 9.93
CA ALA A 94 4.76 3.25 9.19
C ALA A 94 5.01 2.79 7.74
N ARG A 95 5.21 1.49 7.51
CA ARG A 95 5.39 0.94 6.15
C ARG A 95 4.17 1.19 5.27
N GLN A 96 2.97 0.91 5.77
CA GLN A 96 1.72 1.14 5.04
C GLN A 96 1.50 2.64 4.77
N ALA A 97 1.79 3.48 5.75
CA ALA A 97 1.72 4.93 5.61
C ALA A 97 2.70 5.44 4.55
N CYS A 98 3.95 4.96 4.51
CA CYS A 98 4.93 5.34 3.49
C CYS A 98 4.44 5.02 2.07
N SER A 99 3.82 3.85 1.87
CA SER A 99 3.23 3.48 0.58
C SER A 99 2.14 4.47 0.14
N ILE A 100 1.22 4.80 1.05
CA ILE A 100 0.12 5.73 0.80
C ILE A 100 0.65 7.16 0.56
N GLU A 101 1.58 7.62 1.37
CA GLU A 101 2.24 8.92 1.26
C GLU A 101 2.97 9.06 -0.08
N SER A 102 3.73 8.04 -0.49
CA SER A 102 4.45 8.05 -1.76
C SER A 102 3.50 8.19 -2.95
N ALA A 103 2.34 7.53 -2.90
CA ALA A 103 1.29 7.71 -3.90
C ALA A 103 0.71 9.13 -3.85
N ALA A 104 0.45 9.68 -2.66
CA ALA A 104 -0.15 10.99 -2.45
C ALA A 104 0.69 12.13 -2.99
N LEU A 105 1.98 12.13 -2.65
CA LEU A 105 2.94 13.13 -3.09
C LEU A 105 3.18 13.08 -4.59
N THR A 106 3.27 11.87 -5.16
CA THR A 106 3.65 11.67 -6.56
C THR A 106 2.46 11.83 -7.53
N ASN A 107 1.23 11.86 -7.01
CA ASN A 107 -0.01 11.93 -7.80
C ASN A 107 -0.99 12.97 -7.26
N PRO A 108 -0.62 14.27 -7.24
CA PRO A 108 -1.45 15.32 -6.67
C PRO A 108 -2.83 15.46 -7.33
N ASN A 109 -3.00 15.03 -8.60
CA ASN A 109 -4.25 15.10 -9.34
C ASN A 109 -5.03 13.77 -9.40
N LEU A 110 -4.58 12.72 -8.70
CA LEU A 110 -5.32 11.47 -8.51
C LEU A 110 -5.92 11.44 -7.11
N ARG A 111 -6.99 10.66 -6.94
CA ARG A 111 -7.56 10.39 -5.61
C ARG A 111 -7.06 9.08 -5.08
N ILE A 112 -6.66 9.06 -3.82
CA ILE A 112 -6.20 7.88 -3.12
C ILE A 112 -7.27 7.46 -2.14
N PHE A 113 -7.55 6.16 -2.13
CA PHE A 113 -8.52 5.54 -1.25
C PHE A 113 -7.84 4.44 -0.45
N LEU A 114 -7.73 4.62 0.86
CA LEU A 114 -7.43 3.56 1.80
C LEU A 114 -8.75 2.94 2.26
N ILE A 115 -9.03 1.71 1.79
CA ILE A 115 -10.31 1.05 2.01
C ILE A 115 -10.16 -0.09 3.01
N TYR A 116 -10.93 -0.02 4.10
CA TYR A 116 -11.04 -1.08 5.09
C TYR A 116 -12.18 -2.04 4.74
N SER A 117 -11.92 -3.35 4.74
CA SER A 117 -12.93 -4.37 4.44
C SER A 117 -14.05 -4.52 5.47
N SER A 118 -14.02 -3.74 6.55
CA SER A 118 -15.02 -3.83 7.62
C SER A 118 -15.30 -2.48 8.27
N PRO A 119 -16.57 -2.01 8.29
CA PRO A 119 -16.94 -0.77 8.99
C PRO A 119 -16.63 -0.85 10.49
N LYS A 120 -16.84 -2.02 11.10
CA LYS A 120 -16.55 -2.26 12.53
C LYS A 120 -15.05 -2.13 12.85
N ARG A 121 -14.18 -2.48 11.89
CA ARG A 121 -12.72 -2.29 12.03
C ARG A 121 -12.36 -0.83 11.93
N LEU A 122 -12.93 -0.12 10.97
CA LEU A 122 -12.65 1.30 10.75
C LEU A 122 -13.10 2.17 11.93
N GLN A 123 -14.22 1.83 12.57
CA GLN A 123 -14.67 2.47 13.83
C GLN A 123 -13.68 2.27 15.00
N LYS A 124 -12.80 1.26 14.93
CA LYS A 124 -11.77 0.96 15.93
C LYS A 124 -10.37 1.42 15.52
N LEU A 125 -10.26 2.12 14.38
CA LEU A 125 -8.98 2.61 13.89
C LEU A 125 -8.37 3.56 14.93
N LYS A 126 -7.21 3.17 15.48
CA LYS A 126 -6.51 3.95 16.49
C LYS A 126 -5.99 5.23 15.84
N ARG A 127 -6.31 6.37 16.46
CA ARG A 127 -5.78 7.68 16.06
C ARG A 127 -4.32 7.78 16.48
N THR A 128 -3.42 7.56 15.53
CA THR A 128 -1.97 7.65 15.73
C THR A 128 -1.41 8.86 14.97
N PRO A 129 -0.25 9.40 15.35
CA PRO A 129 0.41 10.45 14.57
C PRO A 129 0.64 10.05 13.11
N VAL A 130 0.90 8.76 12.86
CA VAL A 130 1.03 8.18 11.51
C VAL A 130 -0.28 8.32 10.73
N LEU A 131 -1.41 7.97 11.33
CA LEU A 131 -2.72 8.13 10.69
C LEU A 131 -3.04 9.61 10.44
N GLU A 132 -2.77 10.49 11.41
CA GLU A 132 -3.03 11.93 11.27
C GLU A 132 -2.22 12.56 10.14
N ALA A 133 -0.95 12.16 9.99
CA ALA A 133 -0.12 12.57 8.86
C ALA A 133 -0.75 12.15 7.52
N ILE A 134 -1.21 10.90 7.41
CA ILE A 134 -1.87 10.41 6.20
C ILE A 134 -3.19 11.13 5.91
N MET A 135 -3.97 11.47 6.93
CA MET A 135 -5.21 12.24 6.79
C MET A 135 -4.98 13.71 6.42
N SER A 136 -3.76 14.23 6.55
CA SER A 136 -3.44 15.61 6.19
C SER A 136 -3.32 15.84 4.67
N TYR A 137 -3.14 14.77 3.89
CA TYR A 137 -3.07 14.84 2.43
C TYR A 137 -4.46 15.04 1.82
N SER A 138 -4.65 16.14 1.11
CA SER A 138 -5.97 16.53 0.55
C SER A 138 -6.52 15.57 -0.50
N ASN A 139 -5.68 14.72 -1.09
CA ASN A 139 -6.05 13.71 -2.07
C ASN A 139 -6.19 12.29 -1.47
N VAL A 140 -6.00 12.12 -0.16
CA VAL A 140 -6.19 10.83 0.54
C VAL A 140 -7.56 10.78 1.19
N ASN A 141 -8.26 9.67 0.97
CA ASN A 141 -9.59 9.40 1.50
C ASN A 141 -9.55 8.05 2.21
N ILE A 142 -10.15 7.99 3.40
CA ILE A 142 -10.26 6.76 4.19
C ILE A 142 -11.72 6.32 4.18
N ASN A 143 -11.96 5.11 3.72
CA ASN A 143 -13.30 4.58 3.50
C ASN A 143 -13.39 3.15 4.00
N TYR A 144 -14.62 2.65 4.12
CA TYR A 144 -14.86 1.22 4.27
C TYR A 144 -15.65 0.67 3.09
N ILE A 145 -15.59 -0.65 2.94
CA ILE A 145 -16.39 -1.38 1.97
C ILE A 145 -17.20 -2.45 2.70
N ASN A 146 -18.47 -2.59 2.34
CA ASN A 146 -19.26 -3.76 2.67
C ASN A 146 -19.27 -4.65 1.43
N ILE A 147 -18.51 -5.76 1.46
CA ILE A 147 -18.33 -6.61 0.28
C ILE A 147 -19.64 -7.23 -0.22
N ASP A 148 -20.59 -7.55 0.66
CA ASP A 148 -21.89 -8.08 0.25
C ASP A 148 -22.64 -7.00 -0.56
N GLU A 149 -22.77 -5.79 -0.02
CA GLU A 149 -23.42 -4.66 -0.72
C GLU A 149 -22.68 -4.27 -2.02
N PHE A 150 -21.34 -4.19 -1.95
CA PHE A 150 -20.49 -3.76 -3.05
C PHE A 150 -20.46 -4.78 -4.20
N SER A 151 -20.79 -6.04 -3.93
CA SER A 151 -20.81 -7.09 -4.97
C SER A 151 -22.07 -7.07 -5.84
N HIS A 152 -23.15 -6.38 -5.42
CA HIS A 152 -24.39 -6.31 -6.19
C HIS A 152 -24.17 -5.70 -7.58
N GLU A 153 -24.89 -6.26 -8.56
CA GLU A 153 -24.83 -5.87 -9.98
C GLU A 153 -23.42 -6.00 -10.57
N THR A 154 -22.63 -6.93 -10.05
CA THR A 154 -21.30 -7.28 -10.58
C THR A 154 -21.19 -8.77 -10.81
N PRO A 155 -20.21 -9.25 -11.60
CA PRO A 155 -19.95 -10.68 -11.75
C PRO A 155 -19.74 -11.41 -10.41
N PHE A 156 -19.31 -10.69 -9.37
CA PHE A 156 -19.01 -11.28 -8.06
C PHE A 156 -20.25 -11.51 -7.18
N GLU A 157 -21.44 -11.01 -7.52
CA GLU A 157 -22.64 -11.08 -6.67
C GLU A 157 -22.94 -12.52 -6.20
N ASN A 158 -23.22 -13.42 -7.14
CA ASN A 158 -23.49 -14.82 -6.84
C ASN A 158 -22.30 -15.53 -6.15
N PHE A 159 -21.08 -15.12 -6.49
CA PHE A 159 -19.87 -15.67 -5.87
C PHE A 159 -19.77 -15.29 -4.38
N ILE A 160 -20.04 -14.04 -4.02
CA ILE A 160 -20.05 -13.57 -2.64
C ILE A 160 -21.21 -14.19 -1.86
N GLU A 161 -22.40 -14.27 -2.47
CA GLU A 161 -23.58 -14.93 -1.89
C GLU A 161 -23.35 -16.41 -1.58
N SER A 162 -22.59 -17.13 -2.41
CA SER A 162 -22.26 -18.54 -2.21
C SER A 162 -21.46 -18.83 -0.92
N LYS A 163 -20.90 -17.78 -0.30
CA LYS A 163 -20.02 -17.86 0.87
C LYS A 163 -18.74 -18.68 0.65
N LEU A 164 -18.36 -18.96 -0.60
CA LEU A 164 -17.09 -19.64 -0.92
C LEU A 164 -15.87 -18.86 -0.40
N LEU A 165 -15.85 -17.53 -0.57
CA LEU A 165 -14.78 -16.67 -0.06
C LEU A 165 -14.59 -16.83 1.46
N SER A 166 -15.69 -16.77 2.23
CA SER A 166 -15.66 -16.89 3.70
C SER A 166 -15.10 -18.22 4.22
N LYS A 167 -15.11 -19.27 3.39
CA LYS A 167 -14.60 -20.61 3.71
C LYS A 167 -13.12 -20.78 3.36
N SER A 168 -12.46 -19.75 2.83
CA SER A 168 -11.07 -19.83 2.44
C SER A 168 -10.12 -19.95 3.64
N PHE A 169 -9.08 -20.76 3.47
CA PHE A 169 -7.96 -20.87 4.41
C PHE A 169 -7.12 -19.59 4.45
N TYR A 170 -7.10 -18.81 3.37
CA TYR A 170 -6.39 -17.53 3.22
C TYR A 170 -7.39 -16.38 3.08
N LEU A 171 -8.39 -16.34 3.95
CA LEU A 171 -9.50 -15.38 3.83
C LEU A 171 -9.04 -13.91 3.80
N THR A 172 -7.96 -13.52 4.47
CA THR A 172 -7.48 -12.12 4.44
C THR A 172 -7.00 -11.77 3.03
N GLU A 173 -6.14 -12.61 2.48
CA GLU A 173 -5.46 -12.44 1.21
C GLU A 173 -6.44 -12.59 0.05
N HIS A 174 -7.28 -13.63 0.09
CA HIS A 174 -8.31 -13.83 -0.92
C HIS A 174 -9.42 -12.77 -0.88
N THR A 175 -9.70 -12.17 0.29
CA THR A 175 -10.58 -10.99 0.33
C THR A 175 -9.92 -9.83 -0.41
N SER A 176 -8.60 -9.66 -0.27
CA SER A 176 -7.86 -8.66 -1.05
C SER A 176 -7.84 -8.98 -2.54
N ASP A 177 -7.67 -10.24 -2.93
CA ASP A 177 -7.72 -10.69 -4.34
C ASP A 177 -9.07 -10.41 -5.00
N VAL A 178 -10.16 -10.64 -4.29
CA VAL A 178 -11.51 -10.35 -4.80
C VAL A 178 -11.75 -8.84 -4.84
N LEU A 179 -11.46 -8.13 -3.75
CA LEU A 179 -11.72 -6.69 -3.67
C LEU A 179 -10.88 -5.89 -4.66
N ARG A 180 -9.61 -6.26 -4.92
CA ARG A 180 -8.76 -5.53 -5.87
C ARG A 180 -9.32 -5.56 -7.30
N LEU A 181 -9.88 -6.69 -7.73
CA LEU A 181 -10.56 -6.77 -9.02
C LEU A 181 -11.91 -6.06 -8.98
N LEU A 182 -12.68 -6.22 -7.89
CA LEU A 182 -14.02 -5.66 -7.79
C LEU A 182 -14.02 -4.11 -7.76
N VAL A 183 -13.08 -3.47 -7.06
CA VAL A 183 -12.96 -2.00 -7.07
C VAL A 183 -12.53 -1.48 -8.44
N LEU A 184 -11.59 -2.17 -9.11
CA LEU A 184 -11.16 -1.82 -10.47
C LEU A 184 -12.28 -2.06 -11.49
N TRP A 185 -13.08 -3.11 -11.31
CA TRP A 185 -14.22 -3.41 -12.16
C TRP A 185 -15.26 -2.28 -12.12
N LYS A 186 -15.59 -1.78 -10.92
CA LYS A 186 -16.56 -0.69 -10.78
C LYS A 186 -16.01 0.68 -11.17
N TYR A 187 -14.76 0.99 -10.85
CA TYR A 187 -14.27 2.38 -10.87
C TYR A 187 -13.05 2.65 -11.73
N GLY A 188 -12.39 1.59 -12.22
CA GLY A 188 -11.11 1.70 -12.91
C GLY A 188 -10.03 2.39 -12.07
N GLY A 189 -8.86 2.62 -12.66
CA GLY A 189 -7.71 3.23 -11.99
C GLY A 189 -6.67 2.18 -11.58
N THR A 190 -5.95 2.44 -10.49
CA THR A 190 -4.83 1.61 -10.03
C THR A 190 -5.12 1.00 -8.67
N TYR A 191 -4.87 -0.30 -8.50
CA TYR A 191 -4.73 -0.94 -7.21
C TYR A 191 -3.24 -1.10 -6.87
N LEU A 192 -2.90 -0.85 -5.60
CA LEU A 192 -1.56 -1.06 -5.04
C LEU A 192 -1.66 -1.81 -3.70
N ASP A 193 -0.80 -2.81 -3.49
CA ASP A 193 -0.59 -3.38 -2.16
C ASP A 193 -0.02 -2.30 -1.21
N THR A 194 -0.28 -2.44 0.10
CA THR A 194 0.13 -1.44 1.11
C THR A 194 1.62 -1.41 1.41
N ASP A 195 2.42 -2.12 0.65
CA ASP A 195 3.89 -2.17 0.70
C ASP A 195 4.53 -1.74 -0.62
N VAL A 196 3.75 -1.18 -1.53
CA VAL A 196 4.23 -0.64 -2.80
C VAL A 196 4.46 0.87 -2.69
N ILE A 197 5.72 1.28 -2.81
CA ILE A 197 6.13 2.68 -2.94
C ILE A 197 5.96 3.13 -4.39
N VAL A 198 5.30 4.27 -4.59
CA VAL A 198 5.17 4.93 -5.90
C VAL A 198 6.32 5.92 -6.08
N ARG A 199 7.14 5.71 -7.11
CA ARG A 199 8.32 6.53 -7.42
C ARG A 199 8.10 7.51 -8.56
N LYS A 200 7.11 7.28 -9.41
CA LYS A 200 6.77 8.10 -10.57
C LYS A 200 5.27 8.32 -10.67
N SER A 201 4.88 9.45 -11.25
CA SER A 201 3.47 9.81 -11.39
C SER A 201 2.75 8.83 -12.31
N LEU A 202 1.56 8.42 -11.89
CA LEU A 202 0.63 7.57 -12.62
C LEU A 202 -0.41 8.40 -13.39
N GLU A 203 -0.38 9.73 -13.30
CA GLU A 203 -1.35 10.62 -13.93
C GLU A 203 -1.42 10.52 -15.45
N HIS A 204 -0.32 10.05 -16.07
CA HIS A 204 -0.14 9.92 -17.51
C HIS A 204 0.25 8.49 -17.93
N VAL A 205 0.15 7.53 -17.01
CA VAL A 205 0.36 6.12 -17.37
C VAL A 205 -0.88 5.63 -18.09
N GLU A 206 -0.66 4.93 -19.20
CA GLU A 206 -1.76 4.37 -19.97
C GLU A 206 -2.50 3.31 -19.16
N HIS A 207 -3.80 3.16 -19.38
CA HIS A 207 -4.60 2.17 -18.64
C HIS A 207 -4.35 0.74 -19.10
N ASN A 208 -4.87 -0.21 -18.31
CA ASN A 208 -4.93 -1.65 -18.61
C ASN A 208 -3.56 -2.33 -18.55
N PHE A 209 -2.83 -2.15 -17.45
CA PHE A 209 -1.54 -2.80 -17.25
C PHE A 209 -1.47 -3.66 -16.00
N ALA A 210 -0.60 -4.66 -16.08
CA ALA A 210 -0.13 -5.47 -14.98
C ALA A 210 1.38 -5.66 -15.09
N CYS A 211 2.01 -6.03 -13.99
CA CYS A 211 3.46 -6.06 -13.89
C CYS A 211 4.00 -7.48 -13.69
N PRO A 212 5.10 -7.85 -14.38
CA PRO A 212 5.76 -9.12 -14.15
C PRO A 212 6.48 -9.13 -12.80
N GLU A 213 6.51 -10.28 -12.14
CA GLU A 213 7.32 -10.56 -10.96
C GLU A 213 8.60 -11.30 -11.35
N THR A 214 8.46 -12.30 -12.23
CA THR A 214 9.54 -13.17 -12.72
C THR A 214 9.33 -13.45 -14.22
N GLU A 215 10.19 -14.28 -14.82
CA GLU A 215 10.07 -14.73 -16.22
C GLU A 215 8.81 -15.55 -16.50
N GLU A 216 8.17 -16.12 -15.48
CA GLU A 216 7.00 -16.99 -15.64
C GLU A 216 5.74 -16.46 -14.94
N TYR A 217 5.90 -15.53 -13.99
CA TYR A 217 4.82 -15.07 -13.12
C TYR A 217 4.61 -13.57 -13.18
N MET A 218 3.33 -13.20 -13.22
CA MET A 218 2.83 -11.84 -13.01
C MET A 218 2.58 -11.60 -11.52
N ASN A 219 2.76 -10.37 -11.06
CA ASN A 219 2.40 -10.01 -9.69
C ASN A 219 0.92 -9.58 -9.58
N GLY A 220 0.39 -9.65 -8.37
CA GLY A 220 -0.93 -9.10 -8.03
C GLY A 220 -0.87 -7.76 -7.30
N ALA A 221 0.33 -7.27 -6.97
CA ALA A 221 0.57 -6.11 -6.10
C ALA A 221 0.30 -4.77 -6.81
N VAL A 222 0.38 -4.75 -8.14
CA VAL A 222 0.10 -3.58 -8.97
C VAL A 222 -0.79 -3.97 -10.14
N LEU A 223 -1.99 -3.42 -10.19
CA LEU A 223 -2.94 -3.61 -11.29
C LEU A 223 -3.53 -2.27 -11.67
N ASN A 224 -3.67 -2.02 -12.97
CA ASN A 224 -4.41 -0.87 -13.46
C ASN A 224 -5.34 -1.30 -14.58
N PHE A 225 -6.62 -0.91 -14.46
CA PHE A 225 -7.62 -1.20 -15.47
C PHE A 225 -8.54 -0.01 -15.66
N GLU A 226 -9.08 0.13 -16.86
CA GLU A 226 -10.32 0.87 -17.04
C GLU A 226 -11.48 0.11 -16.37
N SER A 227 -12.53 0.84 -15.98
CA SER A 227 -13.75 0.23 -15.45
C SER A 227 -14.45 -0.63 -16.51
N ALA A 228 -15.30 -1.53 -16.04
CA ALA A 228 -15.95 -2.53 -16.89
C ALA A 228 -16.92 -1.95 -17.92
N ASP A 229 -17.46 -0.74 -17.68
CA ASP A 229 -18.30 -0.02 -18.64
C ASP A 229 -17.50 0.56 -19.82
N LYS A 230 -16.19 0.72 -19.66
CA LYS A 230 -15.27 1.17 -20.71
C LYS A 230 -14.53 0.04 -21.39
N ASN A 231 -14.09 -0.95 -20.62
CA ASN A 231 -13.25 -2.02 -21.13
C ASN A 231 -13.59 -3.36 -20.48
N HIS A 232 -13.83 -4.37 -21.32
CA HIS A 232 -14.19 -5.71 -20.85
C HIS A 232 -13.02 -6.46 -20.17
N LEU A 233 -11.80 -5.94 -20.25
CA LEU A 233 -10.62 -6.63 -19.79
C LEU A 233 -10.67 -7.00 -18.30
N VAL A 234 -11.02 -6.06 -17.42
CA VAL A 234 -11.15 -6.35 -15.98
C VAL A 234 -12.23 -7.40 -15.70
N THR A 235 -13.26 -7.49 -16.55
CA THR A 235 -14.29 -8.54 -16.47
C THR A 235 -13.69 -9.90 -16.82
N THR A 236 -12.76 -9.98 -17.76
CA THR A 236 -12.05 -11.25 -18.07
C THR A 236 -11.29 -11.78 -16.86
N PHE A 237 -10.61 -10.91 -16.10
CA PHE A 237 -9.94 -11.30 -14.85
C PHE A 237 -10.94 -11.68 -13.74
N ALA A 238 -12.05 -10.95 -13.62
CA ALA A 238 -13.10 -11.24 -12.65
C ALA A 238 -13.74 -12.63 -12.89
N ASP A 239 -14.09 -12.92 -14.14
CA ASP A 239 -14.68 -14.18 -14.55
C ASP A 239 -13.73 -15.36 -14.31
N ASP A 240 -12.42 -15.17 -14.58
CA ASP A 240 -11.41 -16.17 -14.25
C ASP A 240 -11.37 -16.47 -12.74
N LEU A 241 -11.39 -15.43 -11.91
CA LEU A 241 -11.37 -15.58 -10.45
C LEU A 241 -12.54 -16.43 -10.00
N ILE A 242 -13.74 -16.05 -10.39
CA ILE A 242 -14.98 -16.70 -9.98
C ILE A 242 -14.99 -18.16 -10.42
N LYS A 243 -14.58 -18.43 -11.67
CA LYS A 243 -14.56 -19.78 -12.24
C LYS A 243 -13.49 -20.68 -11.61
N ASN A 244 -12.32 -20.12 -11.30
CA ASN A 244 -11.13 -20.88 -10.91
C ASN A 244 -10.74 -20.68 -9.44
N PHE A 245 -11.64 -20.12 -8.62
CA PHE A 245 -11.39 -19.84 -7.21
C PHE A 245 -10.96 -21.10 -6.45
N LYS A 246 -9.84 -21.03 -5.72
CA LYS A 246 -9.43 -22.09 -4.78
C LYS A 246 -9.12 -21.49 -3.42
N GLY A 247 -10.02 -21.70 -2.47
CA GLY A 247 -9.87 -21.20 -1.11
C GLY A 247 -8.71 -21.81 -0.31
N TYR A 248 -8.11 -22.91 -0.78
CA TYR A 248 -7.02 -23.64 -0.12
C TYR A 248 -5.63 -23.36 -0.70
N ASN A 249 -5.51 -22.59 -1.77
CA ASN A 249 -4.23 -22.23 -2.38
C ASN A 249 -4.08 -20.70 -2.35
N TRP A 250 -3.10 -20.22 -1.58
CA TRP A 250 -2.83 -18.80 -1.35
C TRP A 250 -2.63 -17.99 -2.62
N SER A 251 -1.88 -18.52 -3.61
CA SER A 251 -1.54 -17.75 -4.81
C SER A 251 -2.56 -17.90 -5.94
N GLN A 252 -3.53 -18.82 -5.82
CA GLN A 252 -4.44 -19.16 -6.92
C GLN A 252 -5.27 -17.96 -7.40
N ASN A 253 -5.71 -17.12 -6.47
CA ASN A 253 -6.73 -16.10 -6.73
C ASN A 253 -6.12 -14.70 -6.96
N GLY A 254 -4.84 -14.52 -6.61
CA GLY A 254 -4.05 -13.33 -6.90
C GLY A 254 -3.03 -13.57 -8.02
N PRO A 255 -1.73 -13.73 -7.74
CA PRO A 255 -0.68 -13.74 -8.77
C PRO A 255 -0.83 -14.85 -9.81
N LEU A 256 -1.28 -16.07 -9.45
CA LEU A 256 -1.49 -17.13 -10.44
C LEU A 256 -2.71 -16.86 -11.34
N LEU A 257 -3.70 -16.12 -10.85
CA LEU A 257 -4.81 -15.66 -11.69
C LEU A 257 -4.31 -14.63 -12.71
N ILE A 258 -3.57 -13.61 -12.25
CA ILE A 258 -3.04 -12.59 -13.16
C ILE A 258 -2.15 -13.25 -14.21
N THR A 259 -1.30 -14.18 -13.77
CA THR A 259 -0.42 -14.97 -14.63
C THR A 259 -1.22 -15.75 -15.67
N ARG A 260 -2.23 -16.54 -15.29
CA ARG A 260 -2.94 -17.40 -16.26
C ARG A 260 -3.69 -16.58 -17.31
N VAL A 261 -4.36 -15.51 -16.89
CA VAL A 261 -5.13 -14.66 -17.80
C VAL A 261 -4.19 -13.92 -18.75
N ALA A 262 -3.08 -13.38 -18.25
CA ALA A 262 -2.06 -12.76 -19.10
C ALA A 262 -1.45 -13.77 -20.09
N GLN A 263 -1.11 -14.98 -19.64
CA GLN A 263 -0.59 -16.03 -20.52
C GLN A 263 -1.57 -16.41 -21.65
N ASP A 264 -2.85 -16.51 -21.34
CA ASP A 264 -3.91 -16.82 -22.31
C ASP A 264 -4.13 -15.67 -23.32
N LEU A 265 -4.09 -14.43 -22.84
CA LEU A 265 -4.24 -13.26 -23.69
C LEU A 265 -3.02 -13.04 -24.60
N CYS A 266 -1.81 -13.17 -24.04
CA CYS A 266 -0.55 -13.02 -24.75
C CYS A 266 -0.16 -14.25 -25.59
N ASN A 267 -0.79 -15.41 -25.39
CA ASN A 267 -0.41 -16.69 -25.99
C ASN A 267 1.09 -17.02 -25.81
N THR A 268 1.59 -16.86 -24.59
CA THR A 268 2.95 -17.24 -24.17
C THR A 268 3.00 -17.43 -22.66
N LYS A 269 3.95 -18.22 -22.17
CA LYS A 269 4.24 -18.37 -20.74
C LYS A 269 5.34 -17.43 -20.25
N ASN A 270 6.11 -16.86 -21.17
CA ASN A 270 7.28 -16.05 -20.84
C ASN A 270 6.90 -14.58 -20.74
N THR A 271 7.08 -13.96 -19.59
CA THR A 271 6.71 -12.55 -19.36
C THR A 271 7.59 -11.57 -20.14
N ASN A 272 8.84 -11.92 -20.50
CA ASN A 272 9.65 -11.08 -21.39
C ASN A 272 9.04 -11.02 -22.79
N GLU A 273 8.48 -12.13 -23.27
CA GLU A 273 7.76 -12.16 -24.55
C GLU A 273 6.46 -11.35 -24.48
N MET A 274 5.78 -11.33 -23.32
CA MET A 274 4.60 -10.49 -23.13
C MET A 274 4.96 -9.00 -23.19
N VAL A 275 6.03 -8.60 -22.50
CA VAL A 275 6.57 -7.22 -22.54
C VAL A 275 6.94 -6.85 -23.98
N ALA A 276 7.63 -7.74 -24.70
CA ALA A 276 8.04 -7.48 -26.07
C ALA A 276 6.87 -7.35 -27.05
N LYS A 277 5.68 -7.89 -26.72
CA LYS A 277 4.45 -7.71 -27.50
C LYS A 277 3.77 -6.37 -27.26
N GLU A 278 4.08 -5.69 -26.16
CA GLU A 278 3.50 -4.42 -25.68
C GLU A 278 2.00 -4.48 -25.37
N ASP A 279 1.19 -5.14 -26.20
CA ASP A 279 -0.25 -5.36 -26.04
C ASP A 279 -0.61 -6.84 -26.21
N CYS A 280 -1.27 -7.38 -25.19
CA CYS A 280 -1.83 -8.72 -25.14
C CYS A 280 -3.36 -8.66 -25.12
N LYS A 281 -3.96 -8.33 -26.28
CA LYS A 281 -5.43 -8.24 -26.46
C LYS A 281 -6.09 -7.31 -25.43
N GLY A 282 -5.47 -6.15 -25.20
CA GLY A 282 -5.92 -5.13 -24.27
C GLY A 282 -5.11 -5.06 -22.98
N VAL A 283 -4.40 -6.12 -22.58
CA VAL A 283 -3.47 -6.05 -21.42
C VAL A 283 -2.12 -5.55 -21.90
N LYS A 284 -1.71 -4.39 -21.41
CA LYS A 284 -0.33 -3.92 -21.54
C LYS A 284 0.51 -4.57 -20.46
N VAL A 285 1.56 -5.27 -20.86
CA VAL A 285 2.51 -5.84 -19.91
C VAL A 285 3.69 -4.90 -19.82
N GLU A 286 3.72 -4.11 -18.75
CA GLU A 286 4.76 -3.12 -18.52
C GLU A 286 6.10 -3.81 -18.22
N ILE A 287 7.18 -3.20 -18.72
CA ILE A 287 8.54 -3.78 -18.80
C ILE A 287 9.00 -4.41 -17.47
N PHE A 288 9.87 -5.43 -17.55
CA PHE A 288 10.73 -5.87 -16.44
C PHE A 288 11.40 -4.67 -15.75
N ASN A 289 10.78 -4.23 -14.66
CA ASN A 289 11.03 -3.02 -13.86
C ASN A 289 9.82 -2.11 -13.68
N CYS A 290 8.57 -2.46 -14.01
CA CYS A 290 7.44 -1.72 -13.42
C CYS A 290 7.66 -1.58 -11.89
N MET A 291 8.03 -2.69 -11.23
CA MET A 291 8.38 -2.76 -9.80
C MET A 291 9.73 -2.15 -9.41
N LYS A 292 10.56 -1.68 -10.34
CA LYS A 292 11.82 -0.98 -10.03
C LYS A 292 11.89 0.45 -10.57
N ASN A 293 11.13 0.81 -11.58
CA ASN A 293 11.17 2.08 -12.29
C ASN A 293 10.01 2.99 -11.88
N ILE A 294 8.83 2.41 -11.66
CA ILE A 294 7.61 3.14 -11.29
C ILE A 294 7.29 2.86 -9.83
N PHE A 295 7.47 1.61 -9.40
CA PHE A 295 7.18 1.16 -8.05
C PHE A 295 8.44 0.65 -7.35
N TYR A 296 8.33 0.37 -6.05
CA TYR A 296 9.30 -0.36 -5.23
C TYR A 296 8.58 -1.07 -4.08
N GLU A 297 8.82 -2.35 -3.88
CA GLU A 297 8.19 -3.13 -2.80
C GLU A 297 9.03 -3.07 -1.51
N LEU A 298 8.40 -2.78 -0.38
CA LEU A 298 9.05 -2.75 0.92
C LEU A 298 9.17 -4.17 1.50
N ASP A 299 10.38 -4.73 1.44
CA ASP A 299 10.71 -6.00 2.07
C ASP A 299 10.59 -5.94 3.61
N LEU A 300 10.04 -6.99 4.22
CA LEU A 300 9.92 -7.16 5.69
C LEU A 300 11.26 -7.13 6.45
N LYS A 301 12.40 -7.17 5.76
CA LYS A 301 13.73 -7.18 6.40
C LYS A 301 14.12 -5.83 7.00
N ILE A 302 13.47 -4.73 6.64
CA ILE A 302 13.82 -3.39 7.13
C ILE A 302 13.40 -3.19 8.61
N ASP A 303 12.33 -3.86 9.05
CA ASP A 303 11.84 -3.75 10.44
C ASP A 303 12.72 -4.49 11.47
N GLN A 304 13.64 -5.36 11.04
CA GLN A 304 14.54 -6.07 11.95
C GLN A 304 15.80 -5.26 12.33
N LEU A 305 16.10 -4.17 11.61
CA LEU A 305 17.29 -3.35 11.88
C LEU A 305 17.02 -2.22 12.89
N THR A 306 15.76 -1.84 13.13
CA THR A 306 15.39 -0.82 14.12
C THR A 306 15.27 -1.36 15.55
N HIS A 307 15.19 -2.68 15.72
CA HIS A 307 15.11 -3.33 17.05
C HIS A 307 16.43 -3.84 17.59
N GLN A 308 17.56 -3.61 16.91
CA GLN A 308 18.90 -3.98 17.41
C GLN A 308 19.69 -2.81 18.02
N ASN A 309 19.16 -1.58 18.03
CA ASN A 309 19.85 -0.39 18.54
C ASN A 309 19.00 0.48 19.49
N LEU A 310 18.13 -0.13 20.30
CA LEU A 310 17.51 0.51 21.48
C LEU A 310 17.82 -0.29 22.75
#